data_AF-A0A502JK50-F1
#
_entry.id   AF-A0A502JK50-F1
#
_cell.length_a   1.000
_cell.length_b   1.000
_cell.length_c   1.000
_cell.angle_alpha   90.00
_cell.angle_beta   90.00
_cell.angle_gamma   90.00
#
_symmetry.space_group_name_H-M   'P 1'
#
loop_
_entity.id
_entity.type
_entity.pdbx_description
1 polymer ?
#
loop_
_entity_poly.entity_id
_entity_poly.type
_entity_poly.pdbx_seq_one_letter_code
_entity_poly.pdbx_strand_id
1 'polypeptide(L)' 'MTAQTGILLESCKAGVFLEANITDYSVVSKAIHQFLDSLEQLQQAYPDARLGAVLA' A
#
# COMPACT_ATOMS: atom_id res chain seq x y z
N MET A 1 7.20 -14.11 -6.66
CA MET A 1 6.24 -13.00 -6.45
C MET A 1 5.71 -13.14 -5.05
N THR A 2 5.99 -12.16 -4.18
CA THR A 2 5.41 -12.09 -2.82
C THR A 2 4.09 -11.32 -2.93
N ALA A 3 3.02 -11.81 -2.29
CA ALA A 3 1.74 -11.11 -2.29
C ALA A 3 1.85 -9.77 -1.55
N GLN A 4 1.09 -8.75 -1.98
CA GLN A 4 1.02 -7.47 -1.27
C GLN A 4 0.38 -7.67 0.11
N THR A 5 0.88 -6.94 1.11
CA THR A 5 0.56 -7.17 2.53
C THR A 5 -0.91 -6.91 2.87
N GLY A 6 -1.61 -6.09 2.08
CA GLY A 6 -3.04 -5.84 2.26
C GLY A 6 -3.97 -6.93 1.74
N ILE A 7 -3.49 -7.89 0.94
CA ILE A 7 -4.35 -8.94 0.33
C ILE A 7 -4.80 -9.98 1.35
N LEU A 8 -3.93 -10.35 2.29
CA LEU A 8 -4.17 -11.37 3.31
C LEU A 8 -4.37 -10.76 4.71
N LEU A 9 -4.75 -9.48 4.77
CA LEU A 9 -4.92 -8.77 6.03
C LEU A 9 -6.23 -9.20 6.71
N GLU A 10 -6.12 -9.89 7.83
CA GLU A 10 -7.29 -10.39 8.57
C GLU A 10 -7.71 -9.43 9.70
N SER A 11 -9.03 -9.30 9.89
CA SER A 11 -9.64 -8.59 11.03
C SER A 11 -9.14 -7.15 11.23
N CYS A 12 -8.92 -6.41 10.13
CA CYS A 12 -8.55 -5.01 10.23
C CYS A 12 -9.67 -4.19 10.91
N LYS A 13 -9.29 -3.21 11.73
CA LYS A 13 -10.25 -2.33 12.43
C LYS A 13 -10.75 -1.18 11.55
N ALA A 14 -10.00 -0.83 10.50
CA ALA A 14 -10.29 0.28 9.60
C ALA A 14 -9.61 0.05 8.24
N GLY A 15 -10.18 0.64 7.19
CA GLY A 15 -9.64 0.65 5.83
C GLY A 15 -9.92 1.97 5.12
N VAL A 16 -9.02 2.37 4.21
CA VAL A 16 -9.16 3.54 3.35
C VAL A 16 -9.06 3.07 1.90
N PHE A 17 -10.01 3.47 1.07
CA PHE A 17 -10.06 3.16 -0.35
C PHE A 17 -9.93 4.44 -1.15
N LEU A 18 -8.99 4.46 -2.11
CA LEU A 18 -8.71 5.61 -2.97
C LEU A 18 -8.82 5.16 -4.42
N GLU A 19 -9.66 5.84 -5.19
CA GLU A 19 -9.81 5.64 -6.63
C GLU A 19 -9.35 6.90 -7.36
N ALA A 20 -8.56 6.72 -8.42
CA ALA A 20 -8.01 7.83 -9.19
C ALA A 20 -7.88 7.48 -10.67
N ASN A 21 -8.10 8.47 -11.54
CA ASN A 21 -7.79 8.36 -12.96
C ASN A 21 -6.29 8.60 -13.17
N ILE A 22 -5.67 7.82 -14.06
CA ILE A 22 -4.28 8.03 -14.45
C ILE A 22 -4.21 9.10 -15.55
N THR A 23 -3.52 10.20 -15.26
CA THR A 23 -3.29 11.28 -16.26
C THR A 23 -1.97 11.13 -17.01
N ASP A 24 -0.99 10.46 -16.40
CA ASP A 24 0.32 10.17 -16.99
C ASP A 24 0.76 8.76 -16.59
N TYR A 25 0.84 7.85 -17.55
CA TYR A 25 1.22 6.46 -17.32
C TYR A 25 2.73 6.28 -17.08
N SER A 26 3.56 7.22 -17.55
CA SER A 26 5.01 7.09 -17.47
C SER A 26 5.52 7.13 -16.03
N VAL A 27 4.79 7.79 -15.13
CA VAL A 27 5.17 7.94 -13.71
C VAL A 27 4.68 6.80 -12.82
N VAL A 28 3.71 6.00 -13.27
CA VAL A 28 3.00 5.02 -12.43
C VAL A 28 3.95 4.00 -11.81
N SER A 29 4.85 3.44 -12.61
CA SER A 29 5.82 2.44 -12.11
C SER A 29 6.68 3.02 -10.99
N LYS A 30 7.22 4.23 -11.15
CA LYS A 30 8.04 4.88 -10.13
C LYS A 30 7.23 5.18 -8.86
N ALA A 31 6.00 5.68 -9.02
CA ALA A 31 5.12 6.01 -7.91
C ALA A 31 4.72 4.77 -7.08
N ILE A 32 4.49 3.62 -7.72
CA ILE A 32 4.21 2.35 -7.05
C ILE A 32 5.37 1.97 -6.11
N HIS A 33 6.62 2.01 -6.59
CA HIS A 33 7.78 1.68 -5.76
C HIS A 33 7.93 2.65 -4.58
N GLN A 34 7.78 3.95 -4.83
CA GLN A 34 7.84 4.96 -3.77
C GLN A 34 6.75 4.77 -2.70
N PHE A 35 5.54 4.34 -3.10
CA PHE A 35 4.48 4.00 -2.17
C PHE A 35 4.85 2.79 -1.30
N LEU A 36 5.41 1.73 -1.90
CA LEU A 36 5.82 0.54 -1.17
C LEU A 36 6.93 0.85 -0.15
N ASP A 37 7.92 1.67 -0.52
CA ASP A 37 8.97 2.11 0.40
C ASP A 37 8.39 2.90 1.58
N SER A 38 7.42 3.78 1.31
CA SER A 38 6.74 4.58 2.34
C SER A 38 5.86 3.70 3.25
N LEU A 39 5.22 2.68 2.70
CA LEU A 39 4.44 1.70 3.47
C LEU A 39 5.34 0.92 4.44
N GLU A 40 6.52 0.48 3.99
CA GLU A 40 7.47 -0.21 4.84
C GLU A 40 7.90 0.67 6.01
N GLN A 41 8.22 1.94 5.76
CA GLN A 41 8.56 2.90 6.81
C GLN A 41 7.41 3.08 7.82
N LEU A 42 6.16 3.17 7.35
CA LEU A 42 4.98 3.28 8.22
C LEU A 42 4.75 2.00 9.04
N GLN A 43 4.94 0.83 8.45
CA GLN A 43 4.84 -0.45 9.16
C GLN A 43 5.88 -0.56 10.28
N GLN A 44 7.11 -0.08 10.03
CA GLN A 44 8.17 -0.03 11.05
C GLN A 44 7.87 1.01 12.14
N ALA A 45 7.28 2.15 11.78
CA ALA A 45 6.90 3.20 12.74
C ALA A 45 5.69 2.81 13.61
N TYR A 46 4.77 2.01 13.08
CA TYR A 46 3.54 1.59 13.75
C TYR A 46 3.33 0.06 13.68
N PRO A 47 4.22 -0.74 14.29
CA PRO A 47 4.17 -2.20 14.16
C PRO A 47 2.88 -2.80 14.74
N ASP A 48 2.32 -2.20 15.79
CA ASP A 48 1.10 -2.66 16.44
C ASP A 48 -0.17 -2.47 15.58
N ALA A 49 -0.12 -1.54 14.62
CA ALA A 49 -1.26 -1.24 13.76
C ALA A 49 -1.49 -2.31 12.68
N ARG A 50 -0.53 -3.21 12.46
CA ARG A 50 -0.58 -4.27 11.42
C ARG A 50 -1.02 -3.70 10.07
N LEU A 51 -0.37 -2.60 9.66
CA LEU A 51 -0.71 -1.92 8.42
C LEU A 51 -0.43 -2.82 7.20
N GLY A 52 -1.34 -2.78 6.23
CA GLY A 52 -1.18 -3.41 4.92
C GLY A 52 -1.88 -2.57 3.86
N ALA A 53 -1.40 -2.66 2.62
CA ALA A 53 -2.01 -1.96 1.50
C ALA A 53 -2.01 -2.82 0.24
N VAL A 54 -2.89 -2.46 -0.69
CA VAL A 54 -2.96 -3.03 -2.03
C VAL A 54 -3.02 -1.90 -3.05
N LEU A 55 -2.13 -1.97 -4.05
CA LEU A 55 -2.19 -1.20 -5.28
C LEU A 55 -2.71 -2.14 -6.38
N ALA A 56 -3.83 -1.78 -7.00
CA ALA A 56 -4.57 -2.57 -7.98
C ALA A 56 -4.97 -1.73 -9.19
#